data_AF-A0A7V4N4Y7-F1
#
_entry.id   AF-A0A7V4N4Y7-F1
#
_cell.length_a   1.000
_cell.length_b   1.000
_cell.length_c   1.000
_cell.angle_alpha   90.00
_cell.angle_beta   90.00
_cell.angle_gamma   90.00
#
_symmetry.space_group_name_H-M   'P 1'
#
loop_
_entity.id
_entity.type
_entity.pdbx_description
1 polymer ?
#
loop_
_entity_poly.entity_id
_entity_poly.type
_entity_poly.pdbx_seq_one_letter_code
_entity_poly.pdbx_strand_id
1 'polypeptide(L)' 'MRGLEALQSVQYVTVGEKRLAVIDMDDWEALLNWLETVEDTEVVREALDQLKAAGGDRARAGWLHWERIAQES' A
#
# COMPACT_ATOMS: atom_id res chain seq x y z
N MET A 1 7.83 -12.56 -4.70
CA MET A 1 6.73 -13.43 -4.26
C MET A 1 5.46 -12.61 -4.10
N ARG A 2 4.26 -13.24 -4.11
CA ARG A 2 3.02 -12.54 -3.70
C ARG A 2 3.03 -12.38 -2.17
N GLY A 3 2.47 -11.30 -1.61
CA GLY A 3 2.51 -11.04 -0.15
C GLY A 3 2.01 -12.19 0.73
N LEU A 4 1.11 -13.04 0.22
CA LEU A 4 0.64 -14.23 0.94
C LEU A 4 1.70 -15.35 1.05
N GLU A 5 2.58 -15.48 0.07
CA GLU A 5 3.66 -16.48 0.06
C GLU A 5 4.73 -16.11 1.11
N ALA A 6 5.00 -14.82 1.28
CA ALA A 6 5.90 -14.28 2.33
C ALA A 6 5.39 -14.58 3.74
N LEU A 7 4.07 -14.54 3.98
CA LEU A 7 3.49 -14.93 5.27
C LEU A 7 3.66 -16.42 5.56
N GLN A 8 3.72 -17.26 4.53
CA GLN A 8 3.89 -18.70 4.67
C GLN A 8 5.36 -19.11 4.84
N SER A 9 6.31 -18.25 4.47
CA SER A 9 7.75 -18.49 4.60
C SER A 9 8.30 -18.19 6.00
N VAL A 10 7.50 -17.57 6.88
CA VAL A 10 7.91 -17.17 8.23
C VAL A 10 8.39 -18.36 9.04
N GLN A 11 9.63 -18.27 9.52
CA GLN A 11 10.20 -19.19 10.48
C GLN A 11 10.16 -18.60 11.89
N TYR A 12 10.26 -19.45 12.91
CA TYR A 12 10.27 -18.98 14.29
C TYR A 12 11.50 -19.48 15.01
N VAL A 13 12.17 -18.58 15.73
CA VAL A 13 13.32 -18.91 16.58
C VAL A 13 13.07 -18.39 18.00
N THR A 14 13.58 -19.11 19.00
CA THR A 14 13.49 -18.68 20.40
C THR A 14 14.87 -18.31 20.92
N VAL A 15 14.99 -17.09 21.46
CA VAL A 15 16.22 -16.57 22.07
C VAL A 15 15.89 -16.15 23.50
N GLY A 16 16.36 -16.95 24.47
CA GLY A 16 15.94 -16.83 25.88
C GLY A 16 14.44 -17.09 26.03
N GLU A 17 13.71 -16.13 26.60
CA GLU A 17 12.25 -16.21 26.77
C GLU A 17 11.47 -15.59 25.61
N LYS A 18 12.15 -15.08 24.56
CA LYS A 18 11.51 -14.40 23.44
C LYS A 18 11.41 -15.31 22.22
N ARG A 19 10.22 -15.38 21.63
CA ARG A 19 9.98 -16.00 20.32
C ARG A 19 9.98 -14.92 19.24
N LEU A 20 10.84 -15.07 18.24
CA LEU A 20 11.00 -14.15 17.13
C LEU A 20 10.45 -14.80 15.86
N ALA A 21 9.88 -13.98 14.97
CA ALA A 21 9.57 -14.36 13.60
C ALA A 21 10.75 -13.94 12.71
N VAL A 22 11.23 -14.85 11.88
CA VAL A 22 12.31 -14.63 10.92
C VAL A 22 11.72 -14.76 9.53
N ILE A 23 11.91 -13.73 8.73
CA ILE A 23 11.46 -13.63 7.35
C ILE A 23 12.65 -13.15 6.52
N ASP A 24 12.71 -13.57 5.26
CA ASP A 24 13.67 -13.01 4.31
C ASP A 24 13.39 -11.51 4.10
N MET A 25 14.43 -10.71 3.85
CA MET A 25 14.28 -9.26 3.71
C MET A 25 13.44 -8.91 2.47
N ASP A 26 13.66 -9.61 1.35
CA ASP A 26 12.93 -9.35 0.11
C ASP A 26 11.44 -9.72 0.29
N ASP A 27 11.17 -10.77 1.07
CA ASP A 27 9.81 -11.18 1.45
C ASP A 27 9.13 -10.16 2.37
N TRP A 28 9.87 -9.58 3.31
CA TRP A 28 9.38 -8.50 4.17
C TRP A 28 9.01 -7.26 3.35
N GLU A 29 9.88 -6.82 2.45
CA GLU A 29 9.60 -5.70 1.56
C GLU A 29 8.42 -5.99 0.63
N ALA A 30 8.32 -7.20 0.08
CA ALA A 30 7.19 -7.61 -0.73
C ALA A 30 5.86 -7.60 0.06
N LEU A 31 5.88 -7.96 1.34
CA LEU A 31 4.73 -7.90 2.22
C LEU A 31 4.28 -6.46 2.48
N LEU A 32 5.23 -5.56 2.75
CA LEU A 32 4.94 -4.13 2.93
C LEU A 32 4.32 -3.51 1.68
N ASN A 33 4.96 -3.71 0.52
CA ASN A 33 4.44 -3.21 -0.76
C ASN A 33 3.04 -3.77 -1.08
N TRP A 34 2.78 -5.03 -0.74
CA TRP A 34 1.46 -5.63 -0.91
C TRP A 34 0.41 -4.96 -0.01
N LEU A 35 0.76 -4.66 1.24
CA LEU A 35 -0.12 -3.95 2.16
C LEU A 35 -0.43 -2.54 1.66
N GLU A 36 0.59 -1.78 1.24
CA GLU A 36 0.42 -0.45 0.65
C GLU A 36 -0.48 -0.50 -0.59
N THR A 37 -0.31 -1.51 -1.45
CA THR A 37 -1.18 -1.69 -2.63
C THR A 37 -2.65 -1.89 -2.24
N VAL A 38 -2.93 -2.62 -1.15
CA VAL A 38 -4.30 -2.83 -0.66
C VAL A 38 -4.88 -1.51 -0.15
N GLU A 39 -4.11 -0.74 0.62
CA GLU A 39 -4.54 0.57 1.13
C GLU A 39 -4.76 1.58 0.00
N ASP A 40 -3.82 1.69 -0.94
CA ASP A 40 -3.91 2.56 -2.12
C ASP A 40 -5.10 2.20 -3.01
N THR A 41 -5.44 0.91 -3.12
CA THR A 41 -6.59 0.47 -3.91
C THR A 41 -7.89 1.07 -3.38
N GLU A 42 -8.06 1.18 -2.06
CA GLU A 42 -9.25 1.80 -1.48
C GLU A 42 -9.29 3.32 -1.76
N VAL A 43 -8.14 4.00 -1.65
CA VAL A 43 -8.03 5.43 -2.00
C VAL A 43 -8.38 5.67 -3.47
N VAL A 44 -7.88 4.82 -4.38
CA VAL A 44 -8.19 4.91 -5.81
C VAL A 44 -9.67 4.65 -6.08
N ARG A 45 -10.30 3.68 -5.39
CA ARG A 45 -11.75 3.42 -5.52
C ARG A 45 -12.57 4.62 -5.11
N GLU A 46 -12.27 5.22 -3.96
CA GLU A 46 -12.96 6.42 -3.49
C GLU A 46 -12.80 7.58 -4.47
N ALA A 47 -11.57 7.85 -4.92
CA ALA A 47 -11.28 8.90 -5.89
C ALA A 47 -12.02 8.68 -7.22
N LEU A 48 -12.13 7.43 -7.68
CA LEU A 48 -12.88 7.08 -8.88
C LEU A 48 -14.38 7.32 -8.71
N ASP A 49 -14.96 7.03 -7.55
CA ASP A 49 -16.38 7.26 -7.31
C ASP A 49 -16.71 8.75 -7.22
N GLN A 50 -15.83 9.55 -6.62
CA GLN A 50 -15.92 11.02 -6.66
C GLN A 50 -15.83 11.55 -8.09
N LEU A 51 -14.91 11.02 -8.91
CA LEU A 51 -14.76 11.42 -10.32
C LEU A 51 -16.01 11.06 -11.15
N LYS A 52 -16.59 9.88 -10.94
CA LYS A 52 -17.84 9.48 -11.59
C LYS A 52 -18.99 10.41 -11.19
N ALA A 53 -19.11 10.76 -9.90
CA ALA A 53 -20.12 11.70 -9.41
C ALA A 53 -19.94 13.11 -10.01
N ALA A 54 -18.71 13.50 -10.33
CA ALA A 54 -18.37 14.74 -11.04
C ALA A 54 -18.57 14.65 -12.57
N GLY A 55 -19.04 13.53 -13.11
CA GLY A 55 -19.24 13.33 -14.55
C GLY A 55 -17.94 13.14 -15.34
N GLY A 56 -16.87 12.69 -14.68
CA GLY A 56 -15.55 12.51 -15.29
C GLY A 56 -14.69 13.77 -15.32
N ASP A 57 -15.18 14.89 -14.80
CA ASP A 57 -14.44 16.15 -14.72
C ASP A 57 -13.58 16.17 -13.44
N ARG A 58 -12.26 16.11 -13.61
CA ARG A 58 -11.28 16.08 -12.52
C ARG A 58 -11.24 17.38 -11.71
N ALA A 59 -11.46 18.52 -12.35
CA ALA A 59 -11.49 19.81 -11.65
C ALA A 59 -12.75 19.90 -10.76
N ARG A 60 -13.89 19.41 -11.25
CA ARG A 60 -15.13 19.32 -10.46
C ARG A 60 -15.05 18.27 -9.35
N ALA A 61 -14.26 17.22 -9.53
CA ALA A 61 -13.94 16.25 -8.48
C ALA A 61 -12.96 16.78 -7.42
N GLY A 62 -12.48 18.03 -7.56
CA GLY A 62 -11.55 18.66 -6.61
C GLY A 62 -10.11 18.16 -6.71
N TRP A 63 -9.74 17.47 -7.79
CA TRP A 63 -8.39 16.97 -7.97
C TRP A 63 -7.41 18.12 -8.25
N LEU A 64 -6.25 18.05 -7.62
CA LEU A 64 -5.19 19.03 -7.77
C LEU A 64 -4.23 18.61 -8.90
N HIS A 65 -3.66 19.61 -9.58
CA HIS A 65 -2.62 19.37 -10.58
C HIS A 65 -1.31 19.00 -9.89
N TRP A 66 -0.68 17.91 -10.33
CA TRP A 66 0.57 17.43 -9.76
C TRP A 66 1.69 18.47 -9.83
N GLU A 67 1.79 19.23 -10.93
CA GLU A 67 2.80 20.28 -11.08
C GLU A 67 2.67 21.39 -10.02
N ARG A 68 1.46 21.58 -9.46
CA ARG A 68 1.20 22.58 -8.42
C ARG A 68 1.64 22.09 -7.05
N ILE A 69 1.44 20.81 -6.72
CA ILE A 69 1.79 20.26 -5.40
C ILE A 69 3.27 19.87 -5.32
N ALA A 70 3.87 19.38 -6.42
CA ALA A 70 5.26 18.93 -6.42
C ALA A 70 6.29 20.04 -6.09
N GLN A 71 5.88 21.31 -6.13
CA GLN A 71 6.71 22.46 -5.73
C GLN A 71 6.60 22.80 -4.24
N GLU A 72 5.70 22.15 -3.49
CA GLU A 72 5.44 22.38 -2.06
C GLU A 72 6.12 21.34 -1.14
N SER A 73 6.86 20.38 -1.72
CA SER A 73 7.58 19.28 -1.04
C SER A 73 9.09 19.46 -1.12
#